data_AF-A0A9N7VQG0-F1
#
_entry.id   AF-A0A9N7VQG0-F1
#
_cell.length_a   1.000
_cell.length_b   1.000
_cell.length_c   1.000
_cell.angle_alpha   90.00
_cell.angle_beta   90.00
_cell.angle_gamma   90.00
#
_symmetry.space_group_name_H-M   'P 1'
#
loop_
_entity.id
_entity.type
_entity.pdbx_description
1 polymer ?
#
loop_
_entity_poly.entity_id
_entity_poly.type
_entity_poly.pdbx_seq_one_letter_code
_entity_poly.pdbx_strand_id
1 'polypeptide(L)'
;MTTWKPVQNLTIWLMMLLLCSNQLRAQLGTTPNIRHIVVGRCYSYITLVSPSLRFDCEEMWRRFEEAVLRQSSCNVTVENYQQMFYSIPQTRPCDRFLFWSKTRSLMQSYKAAVRDSWTLEDTLVGFLFNDLIWCGAEEQAGFDFSSCPAWSACRNHAVYSLWLQASQSFAEMACGNITVLLNGSIANAFDRKSMLGSVELDHLNPQRVNYVNIKVVADLQGPFIESCSQGSIVDLIHILQSRGFRWTCSDNDQTLMILQCLRDPKQSVCQTYANSLSHRQSHIQLNHTQV
;
A
#
# COMPACT_ATOMS: atom_id res chain seq x y z
N MET A 1 -36.20 55.83 -6.53
CA MET A 1 -36.51 54.39 -6.32
C MET A 1 -36.92 53.85 -7.67
N THR A 2 -36.15 53.04 -8.38
CA THR A 2 -35.63 51.73 -7.97
C THR A 2 -34.41 51.36 -8.81
N THR A 3 -33.33 50.96 -8.14
CA THR A 3 -32.13 50.38 -8.77
C THR A 3 -32.42 48.91 -9.13
N TRP A 4 -32.31 48.57 -10.40
CA TRP A 4 -32.41 47.20 -10.90
C TRP A 4 -31.14 46.41 -10.56
N LYS A 5 -31.30 45.29 -9.87
CA LYS A 5 -30.23 44.44 -9.33
C LYS A 5 -29.59 43.55 -10.40
N PRO A 6 -28.25 43.48 -10.51
CA PRO A 6 -27.54 42.47 -11.30
C PRO A 6 -27.25 41.25 -10.41
N VAL A 7 -28.29 40.53 -9.99
CA VAL A 7 -28.13 39.36 -9.08
C VAL A 7 -28.30 38.03 -9.80
N GLN A 8 -28.86 38.01 -11.01
CA GLN A 8 -29.10 36.76 -11.76
C GLN A 8 -27.85 36.20 -12.47
N ASN A 9 -26.86 37.03 -12.83
CA ASN A 9 -25.68 36.54 -13.56
C ASN A 9 -24.65 35.82 -12.66
N LEU A 10 -24.57 36.21 -11.38
CA LEU A 10 -23.57 35.68 -10.46
C LEU A 10 -23.93 34.26 -9.97
N THR A 11 -25.22 33.97 -9.80
CA THR A 11 -25.71 32.64 -9.38
C THR A 11 -25.60 31.60 -10.48
N ILE A 12 -25.78 32.00 -11.75
CA ILE A 12 -25.58 31.12 -12.92
C ILE A 12 -24.10 30.78 -13.09
N TRP A 13 -23.21 31.76 -12.90
CA TRP A 13 -21.77 31.55 -12.91
C TRP A 13 -21.32 30.63 -11.76
N LEU A 14 -21.83 30.82 -10.55
CA LEU A 14 -21.54 29.94 -9.41
C LEU A 14 -22.04 28.51 -9.64
N MET A 15 -23.23 28.34 -10.23
CA MET A 15 -23.79 27.01 -10.58
C MET A 15 -22.98 26.33 -11.68
N MET A 16 -22.53 27.05 -12.71
CA MET A 16 -21.63 26.50 -13.75
C MET A 16 -20.25 26.10 -13.19
N LEU A 17 -19.72 26.88 -12.25
CA LEU A 17 -18.50 26.55 -11.50
C LEU A 17 -18.70 25.34 -10.59
N LEU A 18 -19.84 25.21 -9.91
CA LEU A 18 -20.17 24.06 -9.06
C LEU A 18 -20.47 22.78 -9.87
N LEU A 19 -21.06 22.91 -11.06
CA LEU A 19 -21.28 21.81 -12.00
C LEU A 19 -19.99 21.35 -12.69
N CYS A 20 -19.06 22.27 -12.99
CA CYS A 20 -17.72 21.92 -13.51
C CYS A 20 -16.75 21.41 -12.43
N SER A 21 -16.99 21.69 -11.15
CA SER A 21 -16.13 21.20 -10.06
C SER A 21 -16.32 19.72 -9.75
N ASN A 22 -17.41 19.11 -10.24
CA ASN A 22 -17.75 17.72 -9.95
C ASN A 22 -17.36 16.69 -11.02
N GLN A 23 -16.71 17.11 -12.12
CA GLN A 23 -16.24 16.20 -13.17
C GLN A 23 -14.95 16.70 -13.81
N LEU A 24 -13.82 16.58 -13.12
CA LEU A 24 -12.52 16.20 -13.70
C LEU A 24 -11.47 16.12 -12.57
N ARG A 25 -11.52 15.04 -11.77
CA ARG A 25 -10.22 14.53 -11.30
C ARG A 25 -9.51 14.10 -12.57
N ALA A 26 -8.38 14.73 -12.90
CA ALA A 26 -7.53 14.27 -13.99
C ALA A 26 -7.29 12.78 -13.78
N GLN A 27 -7.94 11.96 -14.62
CA GLN A 27 -7.68 10.53 -14.66
C GLN A 27 -6.29 10.40 -15.26
N LEU A 28 -5.31 10.05 -14.43
CA LEU A 28 -3.96 9.78 -14.90
C LEU A 28 -4.05 8.59 -15.86
N GLY A 29 -3.57 8.77 -17.09
CA GLY A 29 -3.38 7.67 -18.02
C GLY A 29 -2.28 6.71 -17.57
N THR A 30 -1.98 5.73 -18.43
CA THR A 30 -0.89 4.79 -18.24
C THR A 30 0.42 5.52 -17.98
N THR A 31 1.22 4.99 -17.04
CA THR A 31 2.51 5.59 -16.68
C THR A 31 3.43 5.70 -17.92
N PRO A 32 3.96 6.90 -18.24
CA PRO A 32 4.88 7.05 -19.36
C PRO A 32 6.08 6.11 -19.24
N ASN A 33 6.49 5.53 -20.37
CA ASN A 33 7.59 4.56 -20.44
C ASN A 33 7.38 3.27 -19.60
N ILE A 34 6.13 2.87 -19.34
CA ILE A 34 5.80 1.68 -18.53
C ILE A 34 6.61 0.44 -18.90
N ARG A 35 6.80 0.14 -20.19
CA ARG A 35 7.64 -0.99 -20.64
C ARG A 35 9.07 -0.90 -20.09
N HIS A 36 9.73 0.23 -20.32
CA HIS A 36 11.11 0.45 -19.87
C HIS A 36 11.23 0.36 -18.35
N ILE A 37 10.24 0.91 -17.62
CA ILE A 37 10.21 0.86 -16.16
C ILE A 37 10.06 -0.57 -15.67
N VAL A 38 9.07 -1.31 -16.17
CA VAL A 38 8.77 -2.69 -15.72
C VAL A 38 9.92 -3.64 -16.07
N VAL A 39 10.42 -3.59 -17.31
CA VAL A 39 11.56 -4.42 -17.75
C VAL A 39 12.83 -4.06 -16.96
N GLY A 40 13.11 -2.76 -16.77
CA GLY A 40 14.26 -2.29 -15.98
C GLY A 40 14.19 -2.71 -14.50
N ARG A 41 13.01 -2.61 -13.88
CA ARG A 41 12.76 -3.10 -12.51
C ARG A 41 12.93 -4.62 -12.44
N CYS A 42 12.46 -5.36 -13.45
CA CYS A 42 12.66 -6.80 -13.50
C CYS A 42 14.14 -7.18 -13.50
N TYR A 43 14.95 -6.60 -14.39
CA TYR A 43 16.40 -6.84 -14.42
C TYR A 43 17.07 -6.46 -13.10
N SER A 44 16.69 -5.33 -12.52
CA SER A 44 17.19 -4.88 -11.21
C SER A 44 16.86 -5.89 -10.11
N TYR A 45 15.63 -6.40 -10.09
CA TYR A 45 15.17 -7.36 -9.10
C TYR A 45 15.91 -8.69 -9.21
N ILE A 46 15.98 -9.28 -10.41
CA ILE A 46 16.64 -10.58 -10.61
C ILE A 46 18.15 -10.50 -10.41
N THR A 47 18.76 -9.32 -10.52
CA THR A 47 20.21 -9.15 -10.35
C THR A 47 20.57 -8.82 -8.90
N LEU A 48 19.82 -7.90 -8.26
CA LEU A 48 20.20 -7.30 -6.99
C LEU A 48 19.40 -7.82 -5.80
N VAL A 49 18.14 -8.22 -6.00
CA VAL A 49 17.24 -8.64 -4.92
C VAL A 49 17.17 -10.17 -4.80
N SER A 50 17.12 -10.86 -5.95
CA SER A 50 17.01 -12.32 -5.99
C SER A 50 17.88 -12.92 -7.10
N PRO A 51 19.23 -12.89 -6.96
CA PRO A 51 20.18 -13.37 -7.98
C PRO A 51 20.03 -14.85 -8.38
N SER A 52 19.41 -15.67 -7.54
CA SER A 52 19.10 -17.07 -7.85
C SER A 52 17.90 -17.26 -8.78
N LEU A 53 17.09 -16.22 -8.98
CA LEU A 53 15.90 -16.25 -9.81
C LEU A 53 16.31 -16.15 -11.29
N ARG A 54 16.13 -17.23 -12.04
CA ARG A 54 16.23 -17.22 -13.50
C ARG A 54 14.85 -16.88 -14.07
N PHE A 55 14.70 -15.68 -14.61
CA PHE A 55 13.42 -15.18 -15.08
C PHE A 55 13.61 -14.31 -16.32
N ASP A 56 12.75 -14.51 -17.31
CA ASP A 56 12.80 -13.76 -18.58
C ASP A 56 11.93 -12.50 -18.47
N CYS A 57 12.60 -11.35 -18.34
CA CYS A 57 11.93 -10.06 -18.16
C CYS A 57 11.15 -9.59 -19.40
N GLU A 58 11.57 -10.01 -20.60
CA GLU A 58 10.87 -9.64 -21.84
C GLU A 58 9.62 -10.50 -22.03
N GLU A 59 9.72 -11.81 -21.74
CA GLU A 59 8.56 -12.68 -21.74
C GLU A 59 7.55 -12.26 -20.66
N MET A 60 8.00 -11.86 -19.47
CA MET A 60 7.14 -11.30 -18.42
C MET A 60 6.37 -10.07 -18.90
N TRP A 61 7.07 -9.13 -19.53
CA TRP A 61 6.44 -7.95 -20.10
C TRP A 61 5.40 -8.33 -21.16
N ARG A 62 5.74 -9.25 -22.06
CA ARG A 62 4.81 -9.71 -23.10
C ARG A 62 3.54 -10.32 -22.51
N ARG A 63 3.65 -11.15 -21.46
CA ARG A 63 2.49 -11.74 -20.77
C ARG A 63 1.63 -10.69 -20.09
N PHE A 64 2.26 -9.70 -19.44
CA PHE A 64 1.58 -8.57 -18.85
C PHE A 64 0.81 -7.75 -19.91
N GLU A 65 1.49 -7.39 -21.00
CA GLU A 65 0.94 -6.60 -22.09
C GLU A 65 -0.25 -7.31 -22.75
N GLU A 66 -0.15 -8.61 -23.00
CA GLU A 66 -1.26 -9.42 -23.52
C GLU A 66 -2.47 -9.45 -22.58
N ALA A 67 -2.25 -9.52 -21.27
CA ALA A 67 -3.32 -9.54 -20.27
C ALA A 67 -4.11 -8.23 -20.27
N VAL A 68 -3.43 -7.10 -20.48
CA VAL A 68 -4.05 -5.77 -20.48
C VAL A 68 -4.68 -5.44 -21.84
N LEU A 69 -3.94 -5.62 -22.93
CA LEU A 69 -4.31 -5.08 -24.25
C LEU A 69 -5.28 -5.96 -25.05
N ARG A 70 -5.48 -7.23 -24.66
CA ARG A 70 -6.50 -8.09 -25.30
C ARG A 70 -7.91 -7.88 -24.73
N GLN A 71 -8.05 -7.00 -23.74
CA GLN A 71 -9.32 -6.70 -23.07
C GLN A 71 -9.64 -5.21 -23.19
N SER A 72 -10.91 -4.85 -23.00
CA SER A 72 -11.27 -3.46 -22.72
C SER A 72 -10.84 -3.07 -21.31
N SER A 73 -10.70 -1.77 -21.03
CA SER A 73 -10.11 -1.27 -19.78
C SER A 73 -10.86 -1.68 -18.51
N CYS A 74 -12.13 -2.05 -18.65
CA CYS A 74 -13.00 -2.51 -17.56
C CYS A 74 -13.35 -4.00 -17.61
N ASN A 75 -12.62 -4.79 -18.39
CA ASN A 75 -12.83 -6.24 -18.49
C ASN A 75 -11.55 -7.06 -18.30
N VAL A 76 -10.56 -6.53 -17.58
CA VAL A 76 -9.34 -7.25 -17.24
C VAL A 76 -9.54 -7.96 -15.91
N THR A 77 -9.59 -9.28 -15.92
CA THR A 77 -9.79 -10.13 -14.73
C THR A 77 -8.48 -10.69 -14.20
N VAL A 78 -8.54 -11.33 -13.04
CA VAL A 78 -7.40 -12.05 -12.43
C VAL A 78 -6.88 -13.16 -13.35
N GLU A 79 -7.79 -13.89 -13.99
CA GLU A 79 -7.48 -15.01 -14.89
C GLU A 79 -6.64 -14.55 -16.09
N ASN A 80 -6.85 -13.31 -16.56
CA ASN A 80 -6.03 -12.75 -17.63
C ASN A 80 -4.55 -12.64 -17.23
N TYR A 81 -4.24 -12.39 -15.96
CA TYR A 81 -2.88 -12.33 -15.45
C TYR A 81 -2.29 -13.70 -15.06
N GLN A 82 -3.08 -14.78 -15.07
CA GLN A 82 -2.65 -16.08 -14.52
C GLN A 82 -1.34 -16.59 -15.14
N GLN A 83 -1.17 -16.42 -16.46
CA GLN A 83 0.04 -16.85 -17.17
C GLN A 83 1.30 -16.07 -16.73
N MET A 84 1.13 -14.80 -16.36
CA MET A 84 2.20 -13.96 -15.81
C MET A 84 2.65 -14.46 -14.43
N PHE A 85 1.70 -14.92 -13.59
CA PHE A 85 1.99 -15.38 -12.23
C PHE A 85 2.54 -16.81 -12.16
N TYR A 86 2.19 -17.69 -13.10
CA TYR A 86 2.57 -19.12 -13.07
C TYR A 86 4.07 -19.38 -12.96
N SER A 87 4.89 -18.49 -13.54
CA SER A 87 6.35 -18.68 -13.63
C SER A 87 7.15 -18.08 -12.46
N ILE A 88 6.47 -17.51 -11.45
CA ILE A 88 7.12 -16.73 -10.38
C ILE A 88 7.38 -17.63 -9.17
N PRO A 89 8.62 -17.75 -8.68
CA PRO A 89 8.91 -18.53 -7.47
C PRO A 89 8.26 -17.91 -6.23
N GLN A 90 7.66 -18.78 -5.41
CA GLN A 90 6.72 -18.41 -4.36
C GLN A 90 7.27 -18.61 -2.94
N THR A 91 8.58 -18.63 -2.73
CA THR A 91 9.14 -18.93 -1.39
C THR A 91 9.90 -17.75 -0.80
N ARG A 92 9.50 -17.34 0.39
CA ARG A 92 10.19 -16.36 1.22
C ARG A 92 10.45 -16.93 2.61
N PRO A 93 11.48 -16.43 3.32
CA PRO A 93 11.68 -16.82 4.71
C PRO A 93 10.45 -16.46 5.57
N CYS A 94 10.04 -17.38 6.44
CA CYS A 94 8.96 -17.15 7.40
C CYS A 94 9.32 -16.07 8.43
N ASP A 95 8.33 -15.68 9.23
CA ASP A 95 8.48 -14.74 10.35
C ASP A 95 8.78 -13.28 9.94
N ARG A 96 8.64 -12.97 8.65
CA ARG A 96 9.05 -11.69 8.07
C ARG A 96 7.96 -10.98 7.27
N PHE A 97 6.75 -11.55 7.15
CA PHE A 97 5.69 -10.96 6.34
C PHE A 97 5.05 -9.76 7.05
N LEU A 98 5.00 -8.63 6.35
CA LEU A 98 4.41 -7.38 6.81
C LEU A 98 3.27 -6.98 5.87
N PHE A 99 2.06 -7.02 6.42
CA PHE A 99 0.84 -6.53 5.80
C PHE A 99 0.54 -5.13 6.34
N TRP A 100 -0.14 -4.32 5.54
CA TRP A 100 -0.44 -2.94 5.90
C TRP A 100 -1.69 -2.47 5.18
N SER A 101 -2.45 -1.57 5.81
CA SER A 101 -3.62 -0.95 5.19
C SER A 101 -3.67 0.52 5.53
N LYS A 102 -3.76 1.38 4.51
CA LYS A 102 -3.82 2.85 4.64
C LYS A 102 -2.63 3.45 5.42
N THR A 103 -1.51 2.72 5.54
CA THR A 103 -0.33 3.07 6.36
C THR A 103 0.98 3.11 5.55
N ARG A 104 0.92 3.26 4.21
CA ARG A 104 2.07 3.14 3.29
C ARG A 104 3.34 3.84 3.77
N SER A 105 3.24 5.12 4.09
CA SER A 105 4.39 5.92 4.52
C SER A 105 4.98 5.39 5.83
N LEU A 106 4.15 5.04 6.81
CA LEU A 106 4.61 4.49 8.08
C LEU A 106 5.22 3.11 7.90
N MET A 107 4.60 2.24 7.08
CA MET A 107 5.13 0.94 6.69
C MET A 107 6.54 1.07 6.12
N GLN A 108 6.78 2.01 5.21
CA GLN A 108 8.09 2.20 4.58
C GLN A 108 9.17 2.52 5.61
N SER A 109 8.91 3.42 6.56
CA SER A 109 9.87 3.72 7.63
C SER A 109 10.01 2.59 8.64
N TYR A 110 8.92 1.89 8.96
CA TYR A 110 8.95 0.74 9.86
C TYR A 110 9.86 -0.35 9.30
N LYS A 111 9.61 -0.76 8.06
CA LYS A 111 10.40 -1.75 7.33
C LYS A 111 11.87 -1.34 7.20
N ALA A 112 12.18 -0.06 7.03
CA ALA A 112 13.56 0.41 7.00
C ALA A 112 14.28 0.29 8.36
N ALA A 113 13.53 0.28 9.47
CA ALA A 113 14.09 0.20 10.82
C ALA A 113 14.10 -1.22 11.40
N VAL A 114 13.15 -2.07 11.01
CA VAL A 114 13.11 -3.48 11.45
C VAL A 114 13.78 -4.39 10.44
N ARG A 115 14.47 -5.42 10.93
CA ARG A 115 15.25 -6.32 10.07
C ARG A 115 14.36 -7.08 9.08
N ASP A 116 14.77 -7.08 7.82
CA ASP A 116 14.34 -7.95 6.72
C ASP A 116 12.84 -8.28 6.64
N SER A 117 11.94 -7.35 6.96
CA SER A 117 10.51 -7.56 6.69
C SER A 117 10.21 -7.47 5.20
N TRP A 118 9.32 -8.34 4.73
CA TRP A 118 8.86 -8.41 3.35
C TRP A 118 7.42 -7.92 3.28
N THR A 119 7.17 -6.94 2.42
CA THR A 119 5.81 -6.57 2.02
C THR A 119 5.50 -7.14 0.65
N LEU A 120 4.25 -6.99 0.20
CA LEU A 120 3.85 -7.36 -1.15
C LEU A 120 4.74 -6.64 -2.18
N GLU A 121 5.08 -5.37 -1.95
CA GLU A 121 5.94 -4.56 -2.83
C GLU A 121 7.37 -5.09 -2.96
N ASP A 122 7.79 -6.02 -2.11
CA ASP A 122 9.08 -6.71 -2.25
C ASP A 122 9.00 -8.00 -3.05
N THR A 123 7.81 -8.52 -3.34
CA THR A 123 7.68 -9.64 -4.29
C THR A 123 8.10 -9.19 -5.68
N LEU A 124 8.38 -10.13 -6.60
CA LEU A 124 8.70 -9.79 -7.98
C LEU A 124 7.59 -8.88 -8.57
N VAL A 125 6.35 -9.35 -8.59
CA VAL A 125 5.21 -8.57 -9.14
C VAL A 125 5.05 -7.22 -8.42
N GLY A 126 5.09 -7.23 -7.08
CA GLY A 126 5.00 -5.99 -6.31
C GLY A 126 6.08 -5.00 -6.71
N PHE A 127 7.34 -5.43 -6.78
CA PHE A 127 8.47 -4.57 -7.12
C PHE A 127 8.35 -4.00 -8.55
N LEU A 128 7.94 -4.82 -9.52
CA LEU A 128 7.78 -4.42 -10.91
C LEU A 128 6.72 -3.31 -11.05
N PHE A 129 5.55 -3.52 -10.45
CA PHE A 129 4.35 -2.72 -10.71
C PHE A 129 4.03 -1.67 -9.65
N ASN A 130 4.81 -1.60 -8.55
CA ASN A 130 4.59 -0.63 -7.48
C ASN A 130 4.52 0.82 -8.02
N ASP A 131 3.48 1.55 -7.64
CA ASP A 131 3.20 2.94 -8.04
C ASP A 131 2.96 3.16 -9.54
N LEU A 132 2.78 2.10 -10.34
CA LEU A 132 2.43 2.23 -11.76
C LEU A 132 0.92 2.20 -11.96
N ILE A 133 0.47 2.88 -13.01
CA ILE A 133 -0.93 2.91 -13.49
C ILE A 133 -0.92 2.44 -14.95
N TRP A 134 -1.91 1.65 -15.34
CA TRP A 134 -2.07 1.18 -16.71
C TRP A 134 -3.51 0.84 -17.06
N CYS A 135 -3.82 0.99 -18.34
CA CYS A 135 -5.09 0.58 -18.94
C CYS A 135 -4.92 0.48 -20.47
N GLY A 136 -5.77 -0.29 -21.14
CA GLY A 136 -5.80 -0.38 -22.60
C GLY A 136 -6.62 0.75 -23.21
N ALA A 137 -6.27 1.22 -24.40
CA ALA A 137 -7.14 2.15 -25.11
C ALA A 137 -8.38 1.43 -25.67
N GLU A 138 -9.55 2.08 -25.60
CA GLU A 138 -10.83 1.48 -26.04
C GLU A 138 -10.94 1.41 -27.57
N GLU A 139 -10.41 2.42 -28.28
CA GLU A 139 -10.61 2.58 -29.73
C GLU A 139 -9.37 2.24 -30.58
N GLN A 140 -8.20 2.10 -29.95
CA GLN A 140 -6.93 1.86 -30.64
C GLN A 140 -6.13 0.76 -29.94
N ALA A 141 -5.28 0.06 -30.70
CA ALA A 141 -4.37 -0.91 -30.11
C ALA A 141 -3.31 -0.20 -29.25
N GLY A 142 -3.08 -0.70 -28.04
CA GLY A 142 -2.05 -0.17 -27.13
C GLY A 142 -2.61 0.37 -25.83
N PHE A 143 -1.72 0.91 -25.01
CA PHE A 143 -2.08 1.54 -23.74
C PHE A 143 -2.71 2.92 -23.96
N ASP A 144 -3.64 3.30 -23.08
CA ASP A 144 -4.13 4.68 -23.03
C ASP A 144 -3.23 5.50 -22.09
N PHE A 145 -2.46 6.42 -22.65
CA PHE A 145 -1.58 7.34 -21.91
C PHE A 145 -2.28 8.65 -21.52
N SER A 146 -3.48 8.90 -22.06
CA SER A 146 -4.24 10.12 -21.82
C SER A 146 -5.09 9.99 -20.57
N SER A 147 -5.80 8.88 -20.41
CA SER A 147 -6.76 8.68 -19.32
C SER A 147 -7.00 7.21 -19.02
N CYS A 148 -6.94 6.82 -17.74
CA CYS A 148 -7.40 5.51 -17.29
C CYS A 148 -8.66 5.62 -16.42
N PRO A 149 -9.57 4.64 -16.47
CA PRO A 149 -10.74 4.62 -15.59
C PRO A 149 -10.32 4.76 -14.12
N ALA A 150 -11.15 5.46 -13.33
CA ALA A 150 -10.94 5.46 -11.89
C ALA A 150 -11.09 4.04 -11.32
N TRP A 151 -10.40 3.73 -10.22
CA TRP A 151 -10.48 2.44 -9.54
C TRP A 151 -11.91 2.00 -9.18
N SER A 152 -12.79 2.95 -8.88
CA SER A 152 -14.20 2.69 -8.55
C SER A 152 -15.11 2.64 -9.77
N ALA A 153 -14.60 2.87 -10.98
CA ALA A 153 -15.40 2.93 -12.20
C ALA A 153 -15.93 1.55 -12.61
N CYS A 154 -15.17 0.48 -12.33
CA CYS A 154 -15.55 -0.87 -12.71
C CYS A 154 -14.89 -1.94 -11.85
N ARG A 155 -15.50 -3.13 -11.82
CA ARG A 155 -15.06 -4.27 -11.02
C ARG A 155 -13.78 -4.92 -11.57
N ASN A 156 -13.69 -5.08 -12.89
CA ASN A 156 -12.59 -5.76 -13.58
C ASN A 156 -11.60 -4.73 -14.14
N HIS A 157 -11.11 -3.87 -13.25
CA HIS A 157 -10.12 -2.85 -13.58
C HIS A 157 -8.71 -3.47 -13.66
N ALA A 158 -7.96 -3.17 -14.72
CA ALA A 158 -6.66 -3.80 -15.00
C ALA A 158 -5.67 -3.77 -13.83
N VAL A 159 -5.48 -2.60 -13.22
CA VAL A 159 -4.58 -2.45 -12.07
C VAL A 159 -5.09 -3.22 -10.85
N TYR A 160 -6.38 -3.12 -10.53
CA TYR A 160 -7.01 -3.79 -9.39
C TYR A 160 -6.91 -5.31 -9.48
N SER A 161 -7.20 -5.89 -10.65
CA SER A 161 -7.11 -7.34 -10.87
C SER A 161 -5.68 -7.88 -10.67
N LEU A 162 -4.64 -7.13 -11.06
CA LEU A 162 -3.26 -7.51 -10.80
C LEU A 162 -2.96 -7.51 -9.29
N TRP A 163 -3.34 -6.44 -8.58
CA TRP A 163 -3.11 -6.37 -7.13
C TRP A 163 -3.94 -7.40 -6.36
N LEU A 164 -5.14 -7.75 -6.84
CA LEU A 164 -5.96 -8.80 -6.25
C LEU A 164 -5.21 -10.15 -6.29
N GLN A 165 -4.69 -10.53 -7.46
CA GLN A 165 -3.89 -11.74 -7.61
C GLN A 165 -2.58 -11.67 -6.79
N ALA A 166 -1.89 -10.53 -6.79
CA ALA A 166 -0.65 -10.35 -6.04
C ALA A 166 -0.86 -10.46 -4.52
N SER A 167 -1.92 -9.84 -4.00
CA SER A 167 -2.30 -9.89 -2.58
C SER A 167 -2.69 -11.30 -2.17
N GLN A 168 -3.45 -12.02 -3.01
CA GLN A 168 -3.76 -13.42 -2.79
C GLN A 168 -2.48 -14.26 -2.71
N SER A 169 -1.60 -14.19 -3.72
CA SER A 169 -0.34 -14.96 -3.72
C SER A 169 0.57 -14.62 -2.54
N PHE A 170 0.63 -13.34 -2.13
CA PHE A 170 1.42 -12.90 -0.97
C PHE A 170 0.87 -13.48 0.34
N ALA A 171 -0.46 -13.50 0.52
CA ALA A 171 -1.11 -14.09 1.68
C ALA A 171 -0.97 -15.62 1.74
N GLU A 172 -1.13 -16.31 0.62
CA GLU A 172 -0.94 -17.77 0.53
C GLU A 172 0.51 -18.18 0.86
N MET A 173 1.47 -17.31 0.55
CA MET A 173 2.89 -17.51 0.82
C MET A 173 3.23 -17.35 2.32
N ALA A 174 2.48 -16.53 3.04
CA ALA A 174 2.79 -16.12 4.40
C ALA A 174 2.92 -17.30 5.38
N CYS A 175 3.93 -17.23 6.25
CA CYS A 175 4.21 -18.26 7.25
C CYS A 175 4.96 -17.70 8.46
N GLY A 176 4.86 -18.42 9.58
CA GLY A 176 5.44 -18.01 10.85
C GLY A 176 4.67 -16.84 11.47
N ASN A 177 5.40 -15.92 12.09
CA ASN A 177 4.87 -14.71 12.68
C ASN A 177 4.74 -13.60 11.63
N ILE A 178 3.54 -13.08 11.45
CA ILE A 178 3.28 -11.97 10.53
C ILE A 178 2.96 -10.70 11.31
N THR A 179 3.13 -9.54 10.67
CA THR A 179 2.77 -8.24 11.24
C THR A 179 1.71 -7.58 10.36
N VAL A 180 0.72 -6.94 10.99
CA VAL A 180 -0.30 -6.14 10.30
C VAL A 180 -0.24 -4.72 10.86
N LEU A 181 0.04 -3.73 10.01
CA LEU A 181 0.17 -2.33 10.39
C LEU A 181 -1.06 -1.51 9.98
N LEU A 182 -1.75 -0.93 10.96
CA LEU A 182 -3.01 -0.19 10.78
C LEU A 182 -2.91 1.22 11.40
N ASN A 183 -3.71 2.15 10.89
CA ASN A 183 -3.74 3.53 11.35
C ASN A 183 -4.88 3.73 12.37
N GLY A 184 -4.53 4.04 13.61
CA GLY A 184 -5.48 4.30 14.71
C GLY A 184 -6.13 5.69 14.67
N SER A 185 -5.62 6.61 13.84
CA SER A 185 -6.11 7.98 13.70
C SER A 185 -7.18 8.19 12.63
N ILE A 186 -7.62 7.11 11.99
CA ILE A 186 -8.70 7.13 11.01
C ILE A 186 -9.81 6.19 11.44
N ALA A 187 -11.06 6.49 11.10
CA ALA A 187 -12.15 5.53 11.26
C ALA A 187 -12.01 4.38 10.25
N ASN A 188 -12.49 3.17 10.59
CA ASN A 188 -12.35 1.97 9.77
C ASN A 188 -10.88 1.70 9.41
N ALA A 189 -10.03 1.71 10.43
CA ALA A 189 -8.62 1.33 10.33
C ALA A 189 -8.47 -0.04 9.67
N PHE A 190 -9.31 -0.99 10.10
CA PHE A 190 -9.62 -2.20 9.36
C PHE A 190 -10.90 -2.00 8.55
N ASP A 191 -10.92 -2.52 7.32
CA ASP A 191 -12.12 -2.54 6.49
C ASP A 191 -12.19 -3.91 5.82
N ARG A 192 -13.27 -4.66 6.08
CA ARG A 192 -13.50 -5.99 5.51
C ARG A 192 -13.54 -5.97 3.98
N LYS A 193 -13.86 -4.83 3.35
CA LYS A 193 -13.87 -4.67 1.89
C LYS A 193 -12.53 -4.24 1.29
N SER A 194 -11.55 -3.86 2.11
CA SER A 194 -10.20 -3.53 1.63
C SER A 194 -9.46 -4.77 1.10
N MET A 195 -8.33 -4.56 0.41
CA MET A 195 -7.47 -5.67 -0.06
C MET A 195 -7.01 -6.57 1.10
N LEU A 196 -6.60 -5.95 2.21
CA LEU A 196 -6.24 -6.65 3.44
C LEU A 196 -7.42 -7.49 3.96
N GLY A 197 -8.62 -6.90 4.00
CA GLY A 197 -9.79 -7.53 4.59
C GLY A 197 -10.43 -8.61 3.74
N SER A 198 -10.58 -8.38 2.43
CA SER A 198 -11.35 -9.24 1.52
C SER A 198 -10.49 -10.25 0.75
N VAL A 199 -9.19 -10.03 0.66
CA VAL A 199 -8.28 -10.89 -0.10
C VAL A 199 -7.23 -11.48 0.83
N GLU A 200 -6.37 -10.64 1.40
CA GLU A 200 -5.18 -11.13 2.10
C GLU A 200 -5.55 -11.95 3.33
N LEU A 201 -6.43 -11.42 4.18
CA LEU A 201 -6.89 -12.13 5.37
C LEU A 201 -7.49 -13.49 4.99
N ASP A 202 -8.38 -13.54 3.99
CA ASP A 202 -9.09 -14.76 3.57
C ASP A 202 -8.16 -15.85 3.04
N HIS A 203 -7.01 -15.47 2.48
CA HIS A 203 -6.02 -16.41 1.94
C HIS A 203 -4.88 -16.76 2.91
N LEU A 204 -4.85 -16.19 4.12
CA LEU A 204 -3.93 -16.65 5.17
C LEU A 204 -4.26 -18.08 5.61
N ASN A 205 -3.22 -18.91 5.71
CA ASN A 205 -3.35 -20.29 6.16
C ASN A 205 -3.01 -20.42 7.67
N PRO A 206 -3.99 -20.77 8.54
CA PRO A 206 -3.76 -20.88 9.99
C PRO A 206 -2.81 -22.03 10.40
N GLN A 207 -2.52 -22.96 9.49
CA GLN A 207 -1.53 -24.02 9.73
C GLN A 207 -0.09 -23.56 9.43
N ARG A 208 0.07 -22.48 8.67
CA ARG A 208 1.40 -21.94 8.30
C ARG A 208 1.73 -20.67 9.07
N VAL A 209 0.72 -19.85 9.37
CA VAL A 209 0.87 -18.62 10.15
C VAL A 209 0.69 -18.96 11.63
N ASN A 210 1.78 -18.88 12.37
CA ASN A 210 1.81 -19.20 13.81
C ASN A 210 1.14 -18.09 14.62
N TYR A 211 1.32 -16.83 14.20
CA TYR A 211 0.95 -15.68 14.99
C TYR A 211 0.75 -14.41 14.16
N VAL A 212 -0.27 -13.61 14.48
CA VAL A 212 -0.57 -12.32 13.83
C VAL A 212 -0.33 -11.17 14.81
N ASN A 213 0.69 -10.35 14.55
CA ASN A 213 1.00 -9.18 15.37
C ASN A 213 0.33 -7.93 14.79
N ILE A 214 -0.75 -7.48 15.41
CA ILE A 214 -1.46 -6.26 15.00
C ILE A 214 -0.79 -5.05 15.68
N LYS A 215 -0.37 -4.08 14.88
CA LYS A 215 0.16 -2.81 15.36
C LYS A 215 -0.76 -1.70 14.88
N VAL A 216 -1.48 -1.09 15.82
CA VAL A 216 -2.34 0.05 15.57
C VAL A 216 -1.57 1.29 15.99
N VAL A 217 -1.36 2.20 15.04
CA VAL A 217 -0.56 3.41 15.29
C VAL A 217 -1.40 4.63 15.02
N ALA A 218 -1.58 5.46 16.05
CA ALA A 218 -2.12 6.78 15.89
C ALA A 218 -1.02 7.79 15.51
N ASP A 219 -1.41 8.78 14.71
CA ASP A 219 -0.57 9.90 14.35
C ASP A 219 -0.26 10.75 15.61
N LEU A 220 0.93 11.35 15.70
CA LEU A 220 1.38 12.10 16.88
C LEU A 220 0.41 13.21 17.35
N GLN A 221 -0.31 13.84 16.41
CA GLN A 221 -1.33 14.86 16.68
C GLN A 221 -2.74 14.39 16.32
N GLY A 222 -2.87 13.15 15.83
CA GLY A 222 -4.14 12.63 15.36
C GLY A 222 -5.04 12.24 16.52
N PRO A 223 -6.37 12.24 16.31
CA PRO A 223 -7.27 11.60 17.26
C PRO A 223 -6.93 10.11 17.38
N PHE A 224 -7.23 9.53 18.53
CA PHE A 224 -7.17 8.07 18.72
C PHE A 224 -8.58 7.53 18.51
N ILE A 225 -8.90 7.15 17.27
CA ILE A 225 -10.26 6.74 16.85
C ILE A 225 -10.45 5.23 16.96
N GLU A 226 -9.43 4.49 16.56
CA GLU A 226 -9.43 3.03 16.45
C GLU A 226 -8.30 2.48 17.32
N SER A 227 -8.58 1.38 18.03
CA SER A 227 -7.63 0.78 18.98
C SER A 227 -7.82 -0.72 19.10
N CYS A 228 -6.88 -1.40 19.74
CA CYS A 228 -6.97 -2.83 20.04
C CYS A 228 -8.24 -3.23 20.82
N SER A 229 -8.90 -2.27 21.47
CA SER A 229 -10.14 -2.48 22.22
C SER A 229 -11.35 -1.74 21.65
N GLN A 230 -11.22 -1.07 20.49
CA GLN A 230 -12.27 -0.19 19.96
C GLN A 230 -12.34 -0.18 18.42
N GLY A 231 -13.56 -0.15 17.90
CA GLY A 231 -13.83 0.04 16.47
C GLY A 231 -13.59 -1.20 15.63
N SER A 232 -13.28 -0.98 14.35
CA SER A 232 -12.99 -2.01 13.33
C SER A 232 -11.84 -2.95 13.68
N ILE A 233 -10.90 -2.55 14.55
CA ILE A 233 -9.83 -3.44 15.00
C ILE A 233 -10.38 -4.62 15.80
N VAL A 234 -11.45 -4.39 16.57
CA VAL A 234 -12.14 -5.46 17.31
C VAL A 234 -12.75 -6.46 16.33
N ASP A 235 -13.31 -6.01 15.20
CA ASP A 235 -13.83 -6.90 14.16
C ASP A 235 -12.72 -7.76 13.54
N LEU A 236 -11.55 -7.18 13.25
CA LEU A 236 -10.37 -7.93 12.78
C LEU A 236 -9.98 -9.02 13.78
N ILE A 237 -9.93 -8.68 15.08
CA ILE A 237 -9.60 -9.63 16.14
C ILE A 237 -10.60 -10.79 16.17
N HIS A 238 -11.91 -10.52 16.08
CA HIS A 238 -12.93 -11.57 16.03
C HIS A 238 -12.76 -12.49 14.80
N ILE A 239 -12.44 -11.92 13.63
CA ILE A 239 -12.16 -12.72 12.43
C ILE A 239 -10.94 -13.62 12.64
N LEU A 240 -9.85 -13.09 13.20
CA LEU A 240 -8.65 -13.88 13.50
C LEU A 240 -8.95 -15.02 14.49
N GLN A 241 -9.68 -14.74 15.56
CA GLN A 241 -10.11 -15.73 16.57
C GLN A 241 -10.96 -16.84 15.96
N SER A 242 -12.02 -16.47 15.24
CA SER A 242 -12.96 -17.43 14.60
C SER A 242 -12.28 -18.35 13.58
N ARG A 243 -11.18 -17.88 12.97
CA ARG A 243 -10.37 -18.66 12.02
C ARG A 243 -9.20 -19.40 12.66
N GLY A 244 -9.08 -19.36 13.99
CA GLY A 244 -8.10 -20.12 14.76
C GLY A 244 -6.69 -19.53 14.78
N PHE A 245 -6.52 -18.26 14.39
CA PHE A 245 -5.21 -17.61 14.51
C PHE A 245 -4.92 -17.18 15.95
N ARG A 246 -3.65 -17.32 16.34
CA ARG A 246 -3.13 -16.63 17.53
C ARG A 246 -2.74 -15.20 17.14
N TRP A 247 -2.99 -14.25 18.01
CA TRP A 247 -2.77 -12.83 17.70
C TRP A 247 -2.38 -12.02 18.94
N THR A 248 -1.66 -10.93 18.70
CA THR A 248 -1.49 -9.81 19.65
C THR A 248 -2.00 -8.54 18.99
N CYS A 249 -2.36 -7.56 19.81
CA CYS A 249 -2.61 -6.21 19.35
C CYS A 249 -1.89 -5.22 20.27
N SER A 250 -1.21 -4.24 19.67
CA SER A 250 -0.56 -3.13 20.39
C SER A 250 -0.99 -1.79 19.82
N ASP A 251 -1.46 -0.92 20.70
CA ASP A 251 -1.80 0.49 20.42
C ASP A 251 -0.58 1.42 20.54
N ASN A 252 0.53 0.93 21.09
CA ASN A 252 1.70 1.74 21.41
C ASN A 252 2.99 0.93 21.21
N ASP A 253 3.36 0.77 19.95
CA ASP A 253 4.66 0.21 19.60
C ASP A 253 5.74 1.30 19.68
N GLN A 254 6.74 1.07 20.55
CA GLN A 254 7.82 2.04 20.78
C GLN A 254 8.64 2.34 19.53
N THR A 255 8.85 1.35 18.65
CA THR A 255 9.63 1.56 17.42
C THR A 255 8.86 2.49 16.48
N LEU A 256 7.57 2.26 16.31
CA LEU A 256 6.70 3.10 15.49
C LEU A 256 6.57 4.52 16.06
N MET A 257 6.49 4.66 17.39
CA MET A 257 6.50 5.97 18.05
C MET A 257 7.80 6.74 17.79
N ILE A 258 8.96 6.09 17.96
CA ILE A 258 10.26 6.69 17.66
C ILE A 258 10.34 7.12 16.21
N LEU A 259 9.89 6.29 15.27
CA LEU A 259 9.90 6.60 13.84
C LEU A 259 9.03 7.81 13.48
N GLN A 260 7.86 7.95 14.12
CA GLN A 260 7.05 9.15 13.96
C GLN A 260 7.78 10.39 14.51
N CYS A 261 8.38 10.28 15.69
CA CYS A 261 9.13 11.38 16.30
C CYS A 261 10.38 11.80 15.53
N LEU A 262 11.03 10.89 14.80
CA LEU A 262 12.14 11.25 13.90
C LEU A 262 11.68 12.09 12.71
N ARG A 263 10.43 11.93 12.27
CA ARG A 263 9.84 12.73 11.19
C ARG A 263 9.37 14.10 11.69
N ASP A 264 8.82 14.15 12.89
CA ASP A 264 8.36 15.40 13.52
C ASP A 264 8.79 15.50 14.99
N PRO A 265 10.05 15.92 15.26
CA PRO A 265 10.63 15.90 16.60
C PRO A 265 10.11 17.00 17.52
N LYS A 266 9.37 17.98 17.00
CA LYS A 266 8.91 19.14 17.78
C LYS A 266 7.67 18.86 18.61
N GLN A 267 7.04 17.70 18.41
CA GLN A 267 5.85 17.30 19.14
C GLN A 267 6.16 17.05 20.62
N SER A 268 5.24 17.44 21.50
CA SER A 268 5.41 17.28 22.95
C SER A 268 5.64 15.82 23.36
N VAL A 269 4.90 14.89 22.74
CA VAL A 269 5.06 13.44 22.91
C VAL A 269 6.47 12.95 22.56
N CYS A 270 7.20 13.69 21.71
CA CYS A 270 8.54 13.33 21.25
C CYS A 270 9.67 13.89 22.12
N GLN A 271 9.37 14.77 23.09
CA GLN A 271 10.39 15.43 23.92
C GLN A 271 11.26 14.44 24.70
N THR A 272 10.67 13.35 25.21
CA THR A 272 11.40 12.29 25.92
C THR A 272 12.46 11.61 25.02
N TYR A 273 12.16 11.45 23.73
CA TYR A 273 13.09 10.89 22.76
C TYR A 273 14.15 11.93 22.31
N ALA A 274 13.76 13.19 22.13
CA ALA A 274 14.66 14.28 21.75
C ALA A 274 15.73 14.56 22.83
N ASN A 275 15.34 14.50 24.11
CA ASN A 275 16.26 14.69 25.25
C ASN A 275 17.32 13.57 25.34
N SER A 276 16.96 12.34 24.95
CA SER A 276 17.90 11.21 24.92
C SER A 276 18.96 11.32 23.81
N LEU A 277 18.60 11.94 22.67
CA LEU A 277 19.50 12.15 21.53
C LEU A 277 20.45 13.32 21.76
N SER A 278 19.97 14.40 22.39
CA SER A 278 20.78 15.57 22.75
C SER A 278 21.79 15.26 23.87
N HIS A 279 21.42 14.41 24.84
CA HIS A 279 22.39 13.90 25.83
C HIS A 279 23.52 13.06 25.20
N ARG A 280 23.26 12.32 24.11
CA ARG A 280 24.35 11.60 23.41
C ARG A 280 25.28 12.54 22.65
N GLN A 281 24.76 13.62 22.05
CA GLN A 281 25.60 14.61 21.38
C GLN A 281 26.50 15.38 22.36
N SER A 282 26.02 15.74 23.55
CA SER A 282 26.85 16.40 24.55
C SER A 282 27.95 15.49 25.12
N HIS A 283 27.69 14.19 25.27
CA HIS A 283 28.72 13.21 25.65
C HIS A 283 29.78 12.97 24.57
N ILE A 284 29.41 13.03 23.28
CA ILE A 284 30.38 12.92 22.18
C ILE A 284 31.23 14.20 22.07
N GLN A 285 30.65 15.38 22.29
CA GLN A 285 31.41 16.65 22.32
C GLN A 285 32.36 16.76 23.52
N LEU A 286 31.99 16.24 24.70
CA LEU A 286 32.85 16.21 25.88
C LEU A 286 34.07 15.28 25.72
N ASN A 287 33.97 14.24 24.89
CA ASN A 287 35.08 13.32 24.62
C ASN A 287 36.05 13.83 23.54
N HIS A 288 35.69 14.85 22.76
CA HIS A 288 36.55 15.45 21.74
C HIS A 288 37.35 16.67 22.24
N THR A 289 37.14 17.11 23.48
CA THR A 289 37.89 18.19 24.13
C THR A 289 38.93 17.72 25.15
N GLN A 290 39.23 16.41 25.18
CA GLN A 290 40.28 15.82 26.04
C GLN A 290 41.48 15.22 25.26
N VAL A 291 41.82 15.79 24.10
CA VAL A 291 43.09 15.49 23.40
C VAL A 291 43.86 16.77 23.16
#